data_AF-A0A957H6U6-F1
#
_entry.id   AF-A0A957H6U6-F1
#
_cell.length_a   1.000
_cell.length_b   1.000
_cell.length_c   1.000
_cell.angle_alpha   90.00
_cell.angle_beta   90.00
_cell.angle_gamma   90.00
#
_symmetry.space_group_name_H-M   'P 1'
#
loop_
_entity.id
_entity.type
_entity.pdbx_description
1 polymer ?
#
loop_
_entity_poly.entity_id
_entity_poly.type
_entity_poly.pdbx_seq_one_letter_code
_entity_poly.pdbx_strand_id
1 'polypeptide(L)'
;MSEATHISSGPAGPANEEILRTAEMLRWQVGPNFHDQLMEEIYAEAANLADRAVTWPEKERRFDLDHTIDRIVTSRRWGFPVMLLLFTVIFWLTISGANVPSGWLATLFLDKGHPLLKSLAAAMHLPWWLDGLLIDGMYLATAWVVSVMLPPMAIFFPLFTLLEDFGYLPRVAFNLDRYFQKSGAHGKQALSMMMGFGCNAAGVVATRVIDSPRERLIAIITNN
;
A
#
# COMPACT_ATOMS: atom_id res chain seq x y z
N MET A 1 -0.60 15.93 38.68
CA MET A 1 0.76 15.44 38.36
C MET A 1 1.11 16.02 37.00
N SER A 2 1.57 17.27 36.92
CA SER A 2 2.90 17.78 37.34
C SER A 2 4.02 17.11 36.56
N GLU A 3 4.33 17.64 35.38
CA GLU A 3 5.68 17.55 34.83
C GLU A 3 5.97 18.85 34.07
N ALA A 4 6.27 19.88 34.87
CA ALA A 4 6.91 21.10 34.41
C ALA A 4 8.34 20.73 34.03
N THR A 5 8.61 20.69 32.72
CA THR A 5 9.98 20.59 32.20
C THR A 5 10.67 21.92 32.48
N HIS A 6 11.33 21.99 33.64
CA HIS A 6 12.31 23.02 33.99
C HIS A 6 13.45 22.98 32.96
N ILE A 7 13.35 23.81 31.92
CA ILE A 7 14.52 24.22 31.15
C ILE A 7 15.18 25.32 31.98
N SER A 8 16.32 25.00 32.60
CA SER A 8 17.11 25.96 33.35
C SER A 8 17.70 27.01 32.39
N SER A 9 17.03 28.16 32.30
CA SER A 9 17.66 29.37 31.80
C SER A 9 18.71 29.82 32.82
N GLY A 10 19.98 29.48 32.59
CA GLY A 10 21.10 30.20 33.19
C GLY A 10 20.97 31.71 32.91
N PRO A 11 21.62 32.59 33.69
CA PRO A 11 21.38 34.03 33.59
C PRO A 11 21.66 34.48 32.17
N ALA A 12 20.59 34.76 31.43
CA ALA A 12 20.64 35.32 30.11
C ALA A 12 21.39 36.66 30.26
N GLY A 13 22.56 36.79 29.64
CA GLY A 13 23.23 38.08 29.60
C GLY A 13 22.28 39.16 29.06
N PRO A 14 22.51 40.44 29.36
CA PRO A 14 21.59 41.53 28.99
C PRO A 14 21.21 41.52 27.49
N ALA A 15 22.11 41.05 26.63
CA ALA A 15 21.87 40.87 25.20
C ALA A 15 20.82 39.78 24.86
N ASN A 16 20.79 38.66 25.59
CA ASN A 16 19.85 37.56 25.32
C ASN A 16 18.42 37.95 25.72
N GLU A 17 18.27 38.72 26.79
CA GLU A 17 16.97 39.20 27.26
C GLU A 17 16.41 40.30 26.36
N GLU A 18 17.29 41.11 25.77
CA GLU A 18 16.94 42.10 24.74
C GLU A 18 16.49 41.43 23.42
N ILE A 19 17.16 40.36 22.99
CA ILE A 19 16.75 39.56 21.83
C ILE A 19 15.39 38.91 22.08
N LEU A 20 15.16 38.32 23.25
CA LEU A 20 13.88 37.68 23.59
C LEU A 20 12.73 38.70 23.65
N ARG A 21 12.95 39.87 24.25
CA ARG A 21 11.97 40.97 24.24
C ARG A 21 11.67 41.46 22.83
N THR A 22 12.68 41.59 21.99
CA THR A 22 12.52 42.04 20.60
C THR A 22 11.74 41.00 19.79
N ALA A 23 12.05 39.71 19.96
CA ALA A 23 11.33 38.61 19.32
C ALA A 23 9.86 38.54 19.78
N GLU A 24 9.59 38.73 21.06
CA GLU A 24 8.23 38.73 21.61
C GLU A 24 7.42 39.93 21.09
N MET A 25 8.04 41.11 21.01
CA MET A 25 7.41 42.32 20.45
C MET A 25 7.08 42.16 18.96
N LEU A 26 8.00 41.59 18.17
CA LEU A 26 7.81 41.32 16.75
C LEU A 26 6.77 40.21 16.50
N ARG A 27 6.70 39.20 17.38
CA ARG A 27 5.71 38.11 17.29
C ARG A 27 4.27 38.63 17.32
N TRP A 28 3.99 39.74 18.02
CA TRP A 28 2.65 40.34 18.04
C TRP A 28 2.34 41.21 16.82
N GLN A 29 3.35 41.67 16.08
CA GLN A 29 3.18 42.39 14.82
C GLN A 29 2.98 41.44 13.64
N VAL A 30 3.53 40.23 13.77
CA VAL A 30 3.47 39.18 12.78
C VAL A 30 2.22 38.34 13.05
N GLY A 31 1.16 38.52 12.24
CA GLY A 31 -0.13 37.87 12.44
C GLY A 31 -0.05 36.33 12.49
N PRO A 32 -1.11 35.64 12.97
CA PRO A 32 -1.10 34.18 13.18
C PRO A 32 -0.83 33.36 11.91
N ASN A 33 -1.00 33.97 10.73
CA ASN A 33 -0.87 33.32 9.41
C ASN A 33 0.42 33.71 8.67
N PHE A 34 1.40 34.31 9.34
CA PHE A 34 2.63 34.73 8.67
C PHE A 34 3.37 33.59 7.96
N HIS A 35 3.41 32.40 8.58
CA HIS A 35 4.03 31.24 7.96
C HIS A 35 3.29 30.85 6.66
N ASP A 36 1.95 30.89 6.68
CA ASP A 36 1.14 30.55 5.51
C ASP A 36 1.34 31.59 4.39
N GLN A 37 1.35 32.89 4.74
CA GLN A 37 1.59 33.99 3.79
C GLN A 37 3.00 33.95 3.18
N LEU A 38 4.01 33.69 4.02
CA LEU A 38 5.39 33.55 3.57
C LEU A 38 5.53 32.36 2.60
N MET A 39 4.92 31.22 2.93
CA MET A 39 4.93 30.06 2.05
C MET A 39 4.19 30.35 0.73
N GLU A 40 3.04 31.03 0.80
CA GLU A 40 2.27 31.42 -0.39
C GLU A 40 3.08 32.32 -1.32
N GLU A 41 3.77 33.35 -0.80
CA GLU A 41 4.64 34.21 -1.59
C GLU A 41 5.83 33.45 -2.21
N ILE A 42 6.49 32.58 -1.44
CA ILE A 42 7.61 31.77 -1.95
C ILE A 42 7.16 30.88 -3.10
N TYR A 43 6.01 30.22 -2.97
CA TYR A 43 5.47 29.37 -4.04
C TYR A 43 5.00 30.18 -5.24
N ALA A 44 4.40 31.36 -5.04
CA ALA A 44 4.01 32.25 -6.11
C ALA A 44 5.23 32.72 -6.94
N GLU A 45 6.32 33.10 -6.26
CA GLU A 45 7.53 33.54 -6.94
C GLU A 45 8.24 32.38 -7.67
N ALA A 46 8.27 31.19 -7.06
CA ALA A 46 8.77 30.00 -7.71
C ALA A 46 7.96 29.64 -8.97
N ALA A 47 6.63 29.78 -8.93
CA ALA A 47 5.75 29.55 -10.07
C ALA A 47 6.00 30.57 -11.19
N ASN A 48 6.13 31.86 -10.85
CA ASN A 48 6.46 32.90 -11.82
C ASN A 48 7.82 32.66 -12.49
N LEU A 49 8.81 32.20 -11.73
CA LEU A 49 10.12 31.86 -12.26
C LEU A 49 10.06 30.65 -13.20
N ALA A 50 9.31 29.62 -12.82
CA ALA A 50 9.11 28.43 -13.64
C ALA A 50 8.39 28.76 -14.95
N ASP A 51 7.35 29.59 -14.92
CA ASP A 51 6.59 29.99 -16.11
C ASP A 51 7.46 30.79 -17.11
N ARG A 52 8.40 31.60 -16.58
CA ARG A 52 9.36 32.36 -17.40
C ARG A 52 10.51 31.50 -17.94
N ALA A 53 10.91 30.46 -17.23
CA ALA A 53 12.06 29.63 -17.58
C ALA A 53 11.68 28.40 -18.42
N VAL A 54 10.46 27.88 -18.27
CA VAL A 54 9.98 26.68 -18.94
C VAL A 54 9.15 27.07 -20.15
N THR A 55 9.74 26.87 -21.34
CA THR A 55 8.98 26.94 -22.60
C THR A 55 8.38 25.57 -22.86
N TRP A 56 7.05 25.48 -22.82
CA TRP A 56 6.34 24.27 -23.21
C TRP A 56 6.27 24.25 -24.74
N PRO A 57 6.84 23.24 -25.43
CA PRO A 57 6.50 23.03 -26.82
C PRO A 57 4.99 22.80 -26.91
N GLU A 58 4.36 23.48 -27.87
CA GLU A 58 2.91 23.49 -28.06
C GLU A 58 2.34 22.08 -27.88
N LYS A 59 1.41 21.98 -26.92
CA LYS A 59 0.88 20.73 -26.37
C LYS A 59 0.34 19.86 -27.50
N GLU A 60 1.17 18.97 -28.05
CA GLU A 60 0.68 17.86 -28.86
C GLU A 60 -0.41 17.19 -28.02
N ARG A 61 -1.60 17.12 -28.60
CA ARG A 61 -2.82 16.58 -28.00
C ARG A 61 -2.54 15.19 -27.43
N ARG A 62 -2.08 15.11 -26.18
CA ARG A 62 -2.00 13.85 -25.42
C ARG A 62 -3.44 13.41 -25.15
N PHE A 63 -3.91 12.57 -26.05
CA PHE A 63 -5.04 11.65 -25.98
C PHE A 63 -6.19 12.03 -25.02
N ASP A 64 -7.33 12.44 -25.58
CA ASP A 64 -8.63 12.66 -24.91
C ASP A 64 -9.13 11.48 -24.06
N LEU A 65 -8.56 10.28 -24.25
CA LEU A 65 -8.87 9.08 -23.46
C LEU A 65 -8.42 9.23 -22.00
N ASP A 66 -7.23 9.79 -21.74
CA ASP A 66 -6.74 10.04 -20.38
C ASP A 66 -7.65 11.02 -19.64
N HIS A 67 -8.09 12.08 -20.33
CA HIS A 67 -8.97 13.10 -19.74
C HIS A 67 -10.39 12.60 -19.46
N THR A 68 -10.90 11.67 -20.27
CA THR A 68 -12.24 11.09 -20.11
C THR A 68 -12.26 10.02 -19.01
N ILE A 69 -11.22 9.19 -18.95
CA ILE A 69 -11.00 8.23 -17.87
C ILE A 69 -10.81 8.98 -16.55
N ASP A 70 -9.99 10.06 -16.54
CA ASP A 70 -9.87 10.92 -15.36
C ASP A 70 -11.22 11.50 -14.94
N ARG A 71 -12.07 11.95 -15.86
CA ARG A 71 -13.37 12.52 -15.48
C ARG A 71 -14.34 11.49 -14.88
N ILE A 72 -14.30 10.24 -15.36
CA ILE A 72 -15.11 9.14 -14.82
C ILE A 72 -14.58 8.67 -13.47
N VAL A 73 -13.26 8.46 -13.38
CA VAL A 73 -12.57 7.99 -12.16
C VAL A 73 -12.61 9.03 -11.05
N THR A 74 -12.56 10.32 -11.39
CA THR A 74 -12.49 11.42 -10.42
C THR A 74 -13.87 11.99 -10.04
N SER A 75 -14.96 11.50 -10.63
CA SER A 75 -16.28 11.99 -10.24
C SER A 75 -16.65 11.50 -8.84
N ARG A 76 -17.08 12.43 -7.98
CA ARG A 76 -17.44 12.21 -6.56
C ARG A 76 -18.42 11.05 -6.33
N ARG A 77 -19.22 10.70 -7.35
CA ARG A 77 -20.27 9.67 -7.28
C ARG A 77 -19.88 8.36 -7.98
N TRP A 78 -19.11 8.40 -9.07
CA TRP A 78 -18.70 7.20 -9.81
C TRP A 78 -17.36 6.62 -9.36
N GLY A 79 -16.55 7.36 -8.60
CA GLY A 79 -15.26 6.85 -8.10
C GLY A 79 -15.40 5.57 -7.26
N PHE A 80 -16.42 5.47 -6.40
CA PHE A 80 -16.64 4.27 -5.58
C PHE A 80 -17.13 3.05 -6.38
N PRO A 81 -18.16 3.14 -7.25
CA PRO A 81 -18.55 2.04 -8.13
C PRO A 81 -17.42 1.57 -9.07
N VAL A 82 -16.67 2.50 -9.67
CA VAL A 82 -15.56 2.19 -10.58
C VAL A 82 -14.43 1.48 -9.84
N MET A 83 -14.13 1.91 -8.62
CA MET A 83 -13.17 1.24 -7.75
C MET A 83 -13.60 -0.20 -7.44
N LEU A 84 -14.83 -0.42 -6.97
CA LEU A 84 -15.33 -1.77 -6.68
C LEU A 84 -15.29 -2.67 -7.91
N LEU A 85 -15.70 -2.14 -9.07
CA LEU A 85 -15.67 -2.86 -10.34
C LEU A 85 -14.24 -3.24 -10.73
N LEU A 86 -13.28 -2.32 -10.63
CA LEU A 86 -11.88 -2.61 -10.96
C LEU A 86 -11.31 -3.72 -10.07
N PHE A 87 -11.54 -3.67 -8.75
CA PHE A 87 -11.09 -4.73 -7.86
C PHE A 87 -11.76 -6.07 -8.16
N THR A 88 -13.05 -6.05 -8.47
CA THR A 88 -13.78 -7.26 -8.88
C THR A 88 -13.18 -7.85 -10.15
N VAL A 89 -12.86 -7.04 -11.15
CA VAL A 89 -12.22 -7.47 -12.40
C VAL A 89 -10.83 -8.06 -12.11
N ILE A 90 -10.04 -7.42 -11.25
CA ILE A 90 -8.71 -7.90 -10.86
C ILE A 90 -8.81 -9.25 -10.16
N PHE A 91 -9.65 -9.38 -9.14
CA PHE A 91 -9.85 -10.65 -8.44
C PHE A 91 -10.36 -11.74 -9.38
N TRP A 92 -11.32 -11.41 -10.24
CA TRP A 92 -11.85 -12.35 -11.23
C TRP A 92 -10.76 -12.81 -12.21
N LEU A 93 -9.95 -11.88 -12.71
CA LEU A 93 -8.84 -12.18 -13.61
C LEU A 93 -7.77 -13.02 -12.91
N THR A 94 -7.42 -12.69 -11.67
CA THR A 94 -6.46 -13.47 -10.87
C THR A 94 -6.98 -14.89 -10.64
N ILE A 95 -8.23 -15.08 -10.20
CA ILE A 95 -8.77 -16.41 -9.90
C ILE A 95 -8.90 -17.23 -11.19
N SER A 96 -9.52 -16.67 -12.22
CA SER A 96 -9.73 -17.36 -13.50
C SER A 96 -8.39 -17.67 -14.20
N GLY A 97 -7.48 -16.70 -14.17
CA GLY A 97 -6.14 -16.82 -14.75
C GLY A 97 -5.26 -17.79 -13.99
N ALA A 98 -5.37 -17.87 -12.66
CA ALA A 98 -4.57 -18.77 -11.83
C ALA A 98 -5.01 -20.23 -11.90
N ASN A 99 -6.28 -20.51 -12.20
CA ASN A 99 -6.79 -21.88 -12.31
C ASN A 99 -6.06 -22.70 -13.39
N VAL A 100 -5.65 -22.08 -14.50
CA VAL A 100 -4.92 -22.75 -15.58
C VAL A 100 -3.52 -23.22 -15.13
N PRO A 101 -2.61 -22.34 -14.68
CA PRO A 101 -1.29 -22.75 -14.19
C PRO A 101 -1.37 -23.60 -12.92
N SER A 102 -2.34 -23.35 -12.03
CA SER A 102 -2.58 -24.19 -10.84
C SER A 102 -2.91 -25.63 -11.23
N GLY A 103 -3.81 -25.83 -12.21
CA GLY A 103 -4.12 -27.17 -12.73
C GLY A 103 -2.88 -27.86 -13.31
N TRP A 104 -2.04 -27.14 -14.04
CA TRP A 104 -0.80 -27.71 -14.60
C TRP A 104 0.18 -28.13 -13.50
N LEU A 105 0.41 -27.29 -12.50
CA LEU A 105 1.26 -27.63 -11.36
C LEU A 105 0.69 -28.81 -10.56
N ALA A 106 -0.62 -28.83 -10.32
CA ALA A 106 -1.30 -29.92 -9.62
C ALA A 106 -1.09 -31.24 -10.36
N THR A 107 -1.28 -31.29 -11.68
CA THR A 107 -1.04 -32.51 -12.46
C THR A 107 0.43 -32.95 -12.43
N LEU A 108 1.36 -32.01 -12.37
CA LEU A 108 2.79 -32.32 -12.34
C LEU A 108 3.23 -32.85 -10.96
N PHE A 109 2.89 -32.15 -9.88
CA PHE A 109 3.34 -32.49 -8.54
C PHE A 109 2.46 -33.54 -7.84
N LEU A 110 1.14 -33.45 -7.98
CA LEU A 110 0.21 -34.36 -7.31
C LEU A 110 -0.04 -35.62 -8.15
N ASP A 111 -0.38 -35.49 -9.44
CA ASP A 111 -0.77 -36.67 -10.24
C ASP A 111 0.42 -37.48 -10.77
N LYS A 112 1.57 -36.83 -11.03
CA LYS A 112 2.78 -37.50 -11.53
C LYS A 112 3.85 -37.63 -10.45
N GLY A 113 4.10 -36.57 -9.69
CA GLY A 113 5.15 -36.52 -8.68
C GLY A 113 4.90 -37.45 -7.50
N HIS A 114 3.73 -37.37 -6.86
CA HIS A 114 3.42 -38.19 -5.68
C HIS A 114 3.45 -39.71 -5.96
N PRO A 115 2.82 -40.24 -7.04
CA PRO A 115 2.89 -41.67 -7.34
C PRO A 115 4.30 -42.14 -7.69
N LEU A 116 5.10 -41.30 -8.37
CA LEU A 116 6.50 -41.61 -8.67
C LEU A 116 7.31 -41.75 -7.37
N LEU A 117 7.18 -40.80 -6.44
CA LEU A 117 7.86 -40.87 -5.14
C LEU A 117 7.42 -42.09 -4.32
N LYS A 118 6.12 -42.40 -4.28
CA LYS A 118 5.58 -43.63 -3.65
C LYS A 118 6.20 -44.89 -4.26
N SER A 119 6.28 -44.97 -5.59
CA SER A 119 6.85 -46.13 -6.28
C SER A 119 8.35 -46.32 -5.99
N LEU A 120 9.10 -45.22 -5.89
CA LEU A 120 10.52 -45.24 -5.52
C LEU A 120 10.72 -45.62 -4.05
N ALA A 121 9.88 -45.12 -3.14
CA ALA A 121 9.92 -45.49 -1.73
C ALA A 121 9.59 -46.98 -1.52
N ALA A 122 8.62 -47.51 -2.28
CA ALA A 122 8.31 -48.93 -2.29
C ALA A 122 9.48 -49.77 -2.84
N ALA A 123 10.15 -49.32 -3.91
CA ALA A 123 11.33 -50.00 -4.46
C ALA A 123 12.51 -50.03 -3.45
N MET A 124 12.69 -48.96 -2.67
CA MET A 124 13.72 -48.88 -1.63
C MET A 124 13.31 -49.53 -0.28
N HIS A 125 12.14 -50.17 -0.20
CA HIS A 125 11.62 -50.83 1.02
C HIS A 125 11.60 -49.89 2.24
N LEU A 126 11.18 -48.64 2.03
CA LEU A 126 11.14 -47.65 3.11
C LEU A 126 10.11 -48.06 4.19
N PRO A 127 10.41 -47.85 5.49
CA PRO A 127 9.43 -48.08 6.55
C PRO A 127 8.20 -47.19 6.37
N TRP A 128 7.01 -47.74 6.68
CA TRP A 128 5.73 -47.05 6.50
C TRP A 128 5.63 -45.68 7.19
N TRP A 129 6.30 -45.50 8.33
CA TRP A 129 6.31 -44.24 9.06
C TRP A 129 7.16 -43.16 8.37
N LEU A 130 8.20 -43.56 7.64
CA LEU A 130 9.11 -42.64 6.95
C LEU A 130 8.56 -42.21 5.60
N ASP A 131 7.96 -43.14 4.85
CA ASP A 131 7.20 -42.85 3.63
C ASP A 131 6.01 -41.91 3.93
N GLY A 132 5.21 -42.24 4.94
CA GLY A 132 4.07 -41.41 5.36
C GLY A 132 4.47 -40.00 5.79
N LEU A 133 5.57 -39.85 6.54
CA LEU A 133 6.03 -38.52 6.98
C LEU A 133 6.57 -37.67 5.82
N LEU A 134 7.43 -38.25 4.99
CA LEU A 134 8.14 -37.50 3.93
C LEU A 134 7.26 -37.26 2.70
N ILE A 135 6.55 -38.29 2.23
CA ILE A 135 5.82 -38.24 0.95
C ILE A 135 4.39 -37.77 1.17
N ASP A 136 3.65 -38.43 2.07
CA ASP A 136 2.25 -38.07 2.33
C ASP A 136 2.13 -36.80 3.19
N GLY A 137 3.09 -36.55 4.08
CA GLY A 137 3.16 -35.35 4.91
C GLY A 137 3.84 -34.17 4.21
N MET A 138 5.17 -34.18 4.18
CA MET A 138 5.96 -33.02 3.74
C MET A 138 5.77 -32.71 2.26
N TYR A 139 5.94 -33.70 1.38
CA TYR A 139 5.87 -33.50 -0.06
C TYR A 139 4.47 -33.09 -0.51
N LEU A 140 3.44 -33.85 -0.13
CA LEU A 140 2.06 -33.56 -0.54
C LEU A 140 1.60 -32.17 -0.06
N ALA A 141 1.90 -31.80 1.20
CA ALA A 141 1.57 -30.49 1.72
C ALA A 141 2.28 -29.37 0.94
N THR A 142 3.58 -29.52 0.67
CA THR A 142 4.37 -28.53 -0.09
C THR A 142 3.87 -28.43 -1.53
N ALA A 143 3.65 -29.56 -2.19
CA ALA A 143 3.12 -29.64 -3.54
C ALA A 143 1.76 -28.94 -3.66
N TRP A 144 0.88 -29.14 -2.68
CA TRP A 144 -0.43 -28.52 -2.68
C TRP A 144 -0.36 -27.01 -2.47
N VAL A 145 0.43 -26.54 -1.50
CA VAL A 145 0.66 -25.11 -1.26
C VAL A 145 1.25 -24.44 -2.51
N VAL A 146 2.29 -25.04 -3.11
CA VAL A 146 2.93 -24.49 -4.32
C VAL A 146 1.98 -24.51 -5.51
N SER A 147 1.19 -25.57 -5.70
CA SER A 147 0.27 -25.65 -6.84
C SER A 147 -0.88 -24.67 -6.73
N VAL A 148 -1.45 -24.49 -5.54
CA VAL A 148 -2.69 -23.74 -5.36
C VAL A 148 -2.46 -22.27 -4.97
N MET A 149 -1.46 -21.96 -4.13
CA MET A 149 -1.25 -20.61 -3.59
C MET A 149 -0.31 -19.75 -4.44
N LEU A 150 0.70 -20.37 -5.07
CA LEU A 150 1.70 -19.64 -5.85
C LEU A 150 1.12 -18.96 -7.11
N PRO A 151 0.27 -19.61 -7.93
CA PRO A 151 -0.19 -19.01 -9.17
C PRO A 151 -1.06 -17.75 -9.00
N PRO A 152 -2.04 -17.70 -8.06
CA PRO A 152 -2.76 -16.46 -7.79
C PRO A 152 -1.85 -15.32 -7.37
N MET A 153 -0.87 -15.58 -6.49
CA MET A 153 0.10 -14.55 -6.08
C MET A 153 0.94 -14.03 -7.25
N ALA A 154 1.42 -14.94 -8.10
CA ALA A 154 2.24 -14.62 -9.26
C ALA A 154 1.50 -13.74 -10.29
N ILE A 155 0.17 -13.79 -10.35
CA ILE A 155 -0.65 -12.95 -11.23
C ILE A 155 -1.09 -11.67 -10.53
N PHE A 156 -1.52 -11.77 -9.27
CA PHE A 156 -2.06 -10.65 -8.50
C PHE A 156 -1.02 -9.55 -8.28
N PHE A 157 0.21 -9.92 -7.87
CA PHE A 157 1.24 -8.92 -7.56
C PHE A 157 1.65 -8.07 -8.76
N PRO A 158 1.99 -8.63 -9.94
CA PRO A 158 2.31 -7.83 -11.12
C PRO A 158 1.16 -6.93 -11.56
N LEU A 159 -0.08 -7.41 -11.49
CA LEU A 159 -1.25 -6.62 -11.85
C LEU A 159 -1.47 -5.46 -10.87
N PHE A 160 -1.28 -5.71 -9.58
CA PHE A 160 -1.36 -4.70 -8.54
C PHE A 160 -0.24 -3.66 -8.65
N THR A 161 1.00 -4.09 -8.91
CA THR A 161 2.13 -3.18 -9.18
C THR A 161 1.86 -2.31 -10.41
N LEU A 162 1.30 -2.88 -11.48
CA LEU A 162 0.92 -2.11 -12.66
C LEU A 162 -0.13 -1.03 -12.33
N LEU A 163 -1.11 -1.36 -11.47
CA LEU A 163 -2.09 -0.39 -10.98
C LEU A 163 -1.48 0.70 -10.08
N GLU A 164 -0.44 0.36 -9.33
CA GLU A 164 0.33 1.29 -8.51
C GLU A 164 1.11 2.26 -9.39
N ASP A 165 1.78 1.75 -10.43
CA ASP A 165 2.56 2.52 -11.40
C ASP A 165 1.67 3.50 -12.20
N PHE A 166 0.42 3.13 -12.50
CA PHE A 166 -0.56 4.04 -13.11
C PHE A 166 -1.11 5.10 -12.14
N GLY A 167 -0.72 5.07 -10.87
CA GLY A 167 -1.19 6.01 -9.86
C GLY A 167 -2.67 5.82 -9.48
N TYR A 168 -3.27 4.66 -9.79
CA TYR A 168 -4.65 4.38 -9.42
C TYR A 168 -4.80 4.07 -7.93
N LEU A 169 -3.83 3.33 -7.36
CA LEU A 169 -3.83 3.01 -5.92
C LEU A 169 -3.84 4.25 -5.01
N PRO A 170 -2.99 5.27 -5.24
CA PRO A 170 -3.07 6.54 -4.50
C PRO A 170 -4.45 7.20 -4.55
N ARG A 171 -5.12 7.17 -5.71
CA ARG A 171 -6.47 7.74 -5.89
C ARG A 171 -7.52 6.96 -5.10
N VAL A 172 -7.42 5.63 -5.11
CA VAL A 172 -8.27 4.73 -4.32
C VAL A 172 -8.10 5.00 -2.83
N ALA A 173 -6.87 5.08 -2.35
CA ALA A 173 -6.57 5.36 -0.94
C ALA A 173 -7.18 6.68 -0.49
N PHE A 174 -7.06 7.74 -1.31
CA PHE A 174 -7.68 9.04 -1.02
C PHE A 174 -9.22 9.00 -1.04
N ASN A 175 -9.82 8.27 -1.98
CA ASN A 175 -11.28 8.12 -2.05
C ASN A 175 -11.84 7.37 -0.82
N LEU A 176 -11.09 6.39 -0.31
CA LEU A 176 -11.44 5.61 0.88
C LEU A 176 -11.09 6.34 2.19
N ASP A 177 -10.16 7.29 2.18
CA ASP A 177 -9.70 8.02 3.36
C ASP A 177 -10.86 8.66 4.15
N ARG A 178 -11.84 9.27 3.47
CA ARG A 178 -13.01 9.88 4.13
C ARG A 178 -13.88 8.86 4.89
N TYR A 179 -13.87 7.59 4.50
CA TYR A 179 -14.59 6.53 5.21
C TYR A 179 -13.76 5.98 6.37
N PHE A 180 -12.46 5.74 6.14
CA PHE A 180 -11.55 5.29 7.19
C PHE A 180 -11.40 6.33 8.31
N GLN A 181 -11.40 7.62 7.96
CA GLN A 181 -11.34 8.71 8.93
C GLN A 181 -12.57 8.77 9.85
N LYS A 182 -13.76 8.35 9.37
CA LYS A 182 -14.95 8.22 10.23
C LYS A 182 -14.80 7.11 11.28
N SER A 183 -14.05 6.07 10.96
CA SER A 183 -13.69 4.99 11.89
C SER A 183 -12.42 5.27 12.71
N GLY A 184 -11.81 6.46 12.58
CA GLY A 184 -10.55 6.80 13.25
C GLY A 184 -9.31 6.10 12.69
N ALA A 185 -9.39 5.65 11.44
CA ALA A 185 -8.34 4.94 10.70
C ALA A 185 -7.83 5.76 9.51
N HIS A 186 -6.71 5.35 8.93
CA HIS A 186 -6.01 6.10 7.89
C HIS A 186 -6.26 5.50 6.50
N GLY A 187 -6.35 6.32 5.45
CA GLY A 187 -6.56 5.84 4.07
C GLY A 187 -5.53 4.82 3.57
N LYS A 188 -4.31 4.79 4.14
CA LYS A 188 -3.31 3.74 3.87
C LYS A 188 -3.75 2.33 4.31
N GLN A 189 -4.64 2.22 5.30
CA GLN A 189 -5.23 0.95 5.75
C GLN A 189 -6.18 0.35 4.71
N ALA A 190 -6.77 1.18 3.85
CA ALA A 190 -7.62 0.70 2.77
C ALA A 190 -6.85 -0.21 1.81
N LEU A 191 -5.62 0.16 1.47
CA LEU A 191 -4.75 -0.60 0.58
C LEU A 191 -4.36 -1.95 1.17
N SER A 192 -3.96 -1.98 2.44
CA SER A 192 -3.56 -3.23 3.11
C SER A 192 -4.73 -4.20 3.30
N MET A 193 -5.94 -3.69 3.57
CA MET A 193 -7.16 -4.51 3.64
C MET A 193 -7.52 -5.12 2.29
N MET A 194 -7.31 -4.37 1.21
CA MET A 194 -7.58 -4.85 -0.14
C MET A 194 -6.66 -5.99 -0.54
N MET A 195 -5.38 -5.89 -0.16
CA MET A 195 -4.41 -6.97 -0.34
C MET A 195 -4.75 -8.17 0.55
N GLY A 196 -5.23 -7.91 1.78
CA GLY A 196 -5.68 -8.94 2.72
C GLY A 196 -6.81 -9.81 2.19
N PHE A 197 -7.80 -9.21 1.50
CA PHE A 197 -8.88 -9.96 0.85
C PHE A 197 -8.40 -11.06 -0.11
N GLY A 198 -7.24 -10.88 -0.75
CA GLY A 198 -6.63 -11.92 -1.58
C GLY A 198 -5.76 -12.88 -0.77
N CYS A 199 -4.87 -12.33 0.06
CA CYS A 199 -4.02 -13.10 0.94
C CYS A 199 -3.74 -12.32 2.23
N ASN A 200 -4.22 -12.86 3.36
CA ASN A 200 -4.04 -12.23 4.68
C ASN A 200 -2.56 -12.01 5.01
N ALA A 201 -1.67 -12.94 4.65
CA ALA A 201 -0.23 -12.76 4.85
C ALA A 201 0.32 -11.53 4.11
N ALA A 202 -0.07 -11.33 2.84
CA ALA A 202 0.31 -10.16 2.07
C ALA A 202 -0.31 -8.87 2.67
N GLY A 203 -1.58 -8.92 3.08
CA GLY A 203 -2.28 -7.81 3.74
C GLY A 203 -1.58 -7.36 5.04
N VAL A 204 -1.17 -8.31 5.88
CA VAL A 204 -0.41 -8.05 7.12
C VAL A 204 0.96 -7.42 6.81
N VAL A 205 1.70 -7.95 5.83
CA VAL A 205 3.00 -7.39 5.43
C VAL A 205 2.86 -5.97 4.86
N ALA A 206 1.78 -5.69 4.12
CA ALA A 206 1.50 -4.38 3.54
C ALA A 206 1.23 -3.30 4.60
N THR A 207 0.82 -3.67 5.82
CA THR A 207 0.60 -2.71 6.92
C THR A 207 1.86 -1.94 7.34
N ARG A 208 3.05 -2.37 6.91
CA ARG A 208 4.31 -1.66 7.15
C ARG A 208 4.36 -0.23 6.61
N VAL A 209 3.49 0.11 5.65
CA VAL A 209 3.37 1.44 5.04
C VAL A 209 2.65 2.45 5.97
N ILE A 210 2.01 1.96 7.04
CA ILE A 210 1.34 2.78 8.06
C ILE A 210 2.38 3.23 9.10
N ASP A 211 2.56 4.55 9.21
CA ASP A 211 3.58 5.15 10.09
C ASP A 211 3.18 5.06 11.57
N SER A 212 1.89 5.19 11.86
CA SER A 212 1.41 5.20 13.24
C SER A 212 1.34 3.75 13.79
N PRO A 213 1.98 3.46 14.93
CA PRO A 213 2.03 2.10 15.46
C PRO A 213 0.66 1.60 15.91
N ARG A 214 -0.22 2.51 16.37
CA ARG A 214 -1.58 2.16 16.77
C ARG A 214 -2.45 1.77 15.58
N GLU A 215 -2.46 2.55 14.49
CA GLU A 215 -3.26 2.21 13.30
C GLU A 215 -2.69 0.98 12.58
N ARG A 216 -1.37 0.81 12.58
CA ARG A 216 -0.73 -0.40 12.05
C ARG A 216 -1.21 -1.65 12.78
N LEU A 217 -1.29 -1.62 14.11
CA LEU A 217 -1.78 -2.76 14.88
C LEU A 217 -3.25 -3.08 14.58
N ILE A 218 -4.09 -2.06 14.46
CA ILE A 218 -5.50 -2.23 14.06
C ILE A 218 -5.58 -2.86 12.67
N ALA A 219 -4.78 -2.39 11.72
CA ALA A 219 -4.75 -2.93 10.36
C ALA A 219 -4.28 -4.39 10.31
N ILE A 220 -3.31 -4.77 11.14
CA ILE A 220 -2.84 -6.17 11.25
C ILE A 220 -3.95 -7.06 11.81
N ILE A 221 -4.61 -6.66 12.90
CA ILE A 221 -5.66 -7.46 13.55
C ILE A 221 -6.90 -7.60 12.66
N THR A 222 -7.19 -6.58 11.85
CA THR A 222 -8.36 -6.61 10.96
C THR A 222 -8.12 -7.43 9.68
N ASN A 223 -6.86 -7.67 9.29
CA ASN A 223 -6.48 -8.61 8.24
C ASN A 223 -6.29 -10.01 8.86
N ASN A 224 -7.37 -10.77 9.01
CA ASN A 224 -7.38 -12.13 9.60
C ASN A 224 -7.68 -13.21 8.58
#